data_AF-A0A3D0GX14-F1
#
_entry.id   AF-A0A3D0GX14-F1
#
_cell.length_a   1.000
_cell.length_b   1.000
_cell.length_c   1.000
_cell.angle_alpha   90.00
_cell.angle_beta   90.00
_cell.angle_gamma   90.00
#
_symmetry.space_group_name_H-M   'P 1'
#
loop_
_entity.id
_entity.type
_entity.pdbx_description
1 polymer ?
#
loop_
_entity_poly.entity_id
_entity_poly.type
_entity_poly.pdbx_seq_one_letter_code
_entity_poly.pdbx_strand_id
1 'polypeptide(L)'
;MAIGKIRVNSEALKAASKTVGEFTKKYHDDYTTVFNLVHSIADSDYWAGKDHQAFVEQIEQFRDDFDNLEAEMAHYSEHLQKSARAYELAQSNVTGDVSKKLSTGI
;
A
#
# COMPACT_ATOMS: atom_id res chain seq x y z
N MET A 1 38.71 0.92 7.77
CA MET A 1 37.81 0.70 6.61
C MET A 1 36.38 0.64 7.13
N ALA A 2 35.57 1.67 6.87
CA ALA A 2 34.14 1.63 7.17
C ALA A 2 33.44 0.86 6.05
N ILE A 3 33.16 -0.42 6.30
CA ILE A 3 32.43 -1.30 5.38
C ILE A 3 31.00 -0.75 5.33
N GLY A 4 30.56 -0.30 4.16
CA GLY A 4 29.39 0.53 3.94
C GLY A 4 28.13 0.03 4.66
N LYS A 5 27.81 0.67 5.78
CA LYS A 5 26.51 0.56 6.43
C LYS A 5 25.51 1.38 5.60
N ILE A 6 24.95 0.79 4.56
CA ILE A 6 23.70 1.28 3.97
C ILE A 6 22.61 1.04 5.03
N ARG A 7 22.56 1.88 6.06
CA ARG A 7 21.50 1.86 7.09
C ARG A 7 20.27 2.65 6.65
N VAL A 8 20.46 3.59 5.73
CA VAL A 8 19.42 4.45 5.19
C VAL A 8 19.06 3.92 3.80
N ASN A 9 18.20 2.90 3.75
CA ASN A 9 17.26 2.70 2.65
C ASN A 9 16.17 1.70 3.06
N SER A 10 16.54 0.53 3.60
CA SER A 10 15.56 -0.53 3.92
C SER A 10 14.57 -0.15 5.02
N GLU A 11 15.03 0.46 6.12
CA GLU A 11 14.14 0.92 7.20
C GLU A 11 13.19 2.02 6.74
N ALA A 12 13.68 2.98 5.95
CA ALA A 12 12.86 4.05 5.37
C ALA A 12 11.82 3.50 4.38
N LEU A 13 12.21 2.55 3.51
CA LEU A 13 11.31 1.87 2.59
C LEU A 13 10.24 1.04 3.33
N LYS A 14 10.61 0.37 4.42
CA LYS A 14 9.66 -0.37 5.29
C LYS A 14 8.68 0.58 5.97
N ALA A 15 9.17 1.70 6.49
CA ALA A 15 8.32 2.72 7.10
C ALA A 15 7.34 3.30 6.08
N ALA A 16 7.83 3.67 4.89
CA ALA A 16 7.00 4.17 3.80
C ALA A 16 5.96 3.14 3.33
N SER A 17 6.36 1.88 3.14
CA SER A 17 5.45 0.77 2.80
C SER A 17 4.33 0.61 3.84
N LYS A 18 4.68 0.69 5.13
CA LYS A 18 3.70 0.63 6.22
C LYS A 18 2.72 1.80 6.16
N THR A 19 3.22 3.03 6.02
CA THR A 19 2.39 4.23 5.90
C THR A 19 1.46 4.16 4.69
N VAL A 20 1.96 3.73 3.52
CA VAL A 20 1.12 3.53 2.32
C VAL A 20 0.04 2.48 2.59
N GLY A 21 0.38 1.37 3.26
CA GLY A 21 -0.58 0.34 3.64
C GLY A 21 -1.66 0.85 4.60
N GLU A 22 -1.31 1.67 5.58
CA GLU A 22 -2.26 2.32 6.49
C GLU A 22 -3.20 3.28 5.74
N PHE A 23 -2.67 4.09 4.81
CA PHE A 23 -3.51 4.95 3.97
C PHE A 23 -4.40 4.17 3.01
N THR A 24 -3.90 3.07 2.44
CA THR A 24 -4.69 2.18 1.56
C THR A 24 -5.88 1.60 2.32
N LYS A 25 -5.64 1.11 3.55
CA LYS A 25 -6.71 0.60 4.40
C LYS A 25 -7.73 1.69 4.74
N LYS A 26 -7.26 2.88 5.16
CA LYS A 26 -8.16 3.98 5.49
C LYS A 26 -9.01 4.38 4.28
N TYR A 27 -8.39 4.47 3.11
CA TYR A 27 -9.07 4.76 1.86
C TYR A 27 -10.18 3.74 1.55
N HIS A 28 -9.87 2.45 1.69
CA HIS A 28 -10.84 1.35 1.57
C HIS A 28 -12.04 1.52 2.51
N ASP A 29 -11.75 1.74 3.80
CA ASP A 29 -12.78 1.93 4.82
C ASP A 29 -13.66 3.17 4.51
N ASP A 30 -13.03 4.27 4.08
CA ASP A 30 -13.70 5.54 3.77
C ASP A 30 -14.66 5.38 2.57
N TYR A 31 -14.20 4.84 1.43
CA TYR A 31 -15.06 4.73 0.25
C TYR A 31 -16.16 3.68 0.47
N THR A 32 -15.86 2.57 1.14
CA THR A 32 -16.86 1.55 1.50
C THR A 32 -17.96 2.15 2.36
N THR A 33 -17.61 3.04 3.30
CA THR A 33 -18.58 3.77 4.12
C THR A 33 -19.50 4.65 3.25
N VAL A 34 -18.94 5.34 2.25
CA VAL A 34 -19.73 6.16 1.32
C VAL A 34 -20.73 5.30 0.54
N PHE A 35 -20.30 4.20 -0.08
CA PHE A 35 -21.20 3.31 -0.83
C PHE A 35 -22.28 2.70 0.08
N ASN A 36 -21.93 2.28 1.29
CA ASN A 36 -22.89 1.76 2.25
C ASN A 36 -23.94 2.81 2.65
N LEU A 37 -23.53 4.07 2.83
CA LEU A 37 -24.46 5.16 3.12
C LEU A 37 -25.39 5.43 1.94
N VAL A 38 -24.86 5.42 0.72
CA VAL A 38 -25.63 5.63 -0.51
C VAL A 38 -26.67 4.52 -0.68
N HIS A 39 -26.29 3.26 -0.48
CA HIS A 39 -27.21 2.12 -0.47
C HIS A 39 -28.24 2.23 0.65
N SER A 40 -27.84 2.58 1.87
CA SER A 40 -28.78 2.75 2.98
C SER A 40 -29.82 3.85 2.72
N ILE A 41 -29.42 4.92 2.04
CA ILE A 41 -30.34 5.98 1.62
C ILE A 41 -31.24 5.47 0.49
N ALA A 42 -30.71 4.64 -0.41
CA ALA A 42 -31.45 4.05 -1.52
C ALA A 42 -32.50 3.04 -1.12
N ASP A 43 -32.22 2.28 -0.07
CA ASP A 43 -33.15 1.33 0.51
C ASP A 43 -34.21 2.02 1.40
N SER A 44 -34.15 3.35 1.55
CA SER A 44 -35.09 4.10 2.37
C SER A 44 -36.33 4.53 1.59
N ASP A 45 -37.51 4.37 2.19
CA ASP A 45 -38.78 4.84 1.61
C ASP A 45 -38.90 6.38 1.54
N TYR A 46 -37.93 7.11 2.10
CA TYR A 46 -37.95 8.57 2.20
C TYR A 46 -37.49 9.28 0.93
N TRP A 47 -36.65 8.65 0.12
CA TRP A 47 -36.12 9.24 -1.11
C TRP A 47 -36.18 8.22 -2.25
N ALA A 48 -37.35 8.12 -2.87
CA ALA A 48 -37.60 7.24 -4.01
C ALA A 48 -37.83 8.05 -5.30
N GLY A 49 -37.59 7.42 -6.45
CA GLY A 49 -37.89 7.97 -7.77
C GLY A 49 -36.67 8.03 -8.71
N LYS A 50 -36.88 8.55 -9.93
CA LYS A 50 -35.86 8.56 -10.98
C LYS A 50 -34.58 9.32 -10.60
N ASP A 51 -34.71 10.45 -9.91
CA ASP A 51 -33.55 11.29 -9.55
C ASP A 51 -32.65 10.60 -8.53
N HIS A 52 -33.27 9.88 -7.58
CA HIS A 52 -32.57 9.06 -6.60
C HIS A 52 -31.83 7.91 -7.29
N GLN A 53 -32.50 7.17 -8.18
CA GLN A 53 -31.88 6.07 -8.93
C GLN A 53 -30.68 6.57 -9.75
N ALA A 54 -30.81 7.71 -10.44
CA ALA A 54 -29.73 8.30 -11.22
C ALA A 54 -28.54 8.72 -10.34
N PHE A 55 -28.79 9.21 -9.12
CA PHE A 55 -27.74 9.55 -8.16
C PHE A 55 -26.97 8.31 -7.70
N VAL A 56 -27.66 7.22 -7.35
CA VAL A 56 -27.02 5.95 -6.96
C VAL A 56 -26.20 5.37 -8.11
N GLU A 57 -26.79 5.30 -9.30
CA GLU A 57 -26.09 4.82 -10.51
C GLU A 57 -24.84 5.64 -10.82
N GLN A 58 -24.89 6.96 -10.62
CA GLN A 58 -23.73 7.82 -10.84
C GLN A 58 -22.61 7.58 -9.83
N ILE A 59 -22.96 7.26 -8.57
CA ILE A 59 -21.96 6.93 -7.55
C ILE A 59 -21.34 5.56 -7.81
N GLU A 60 -22.15 4.56 -8.16
CA GLU A 60 -21.65 3.21 -8.50
C GLU A 60 -20.67 3.21 -9.67
N GLN A 61 -20.79 4.15 -10.63
CA GLN A 61 -19.81 4.30 -11.72
C GLN A 61 -18.40 4.63 -11.24
N PHE A 62 -18.22 5.22 -10.05
CA PHE A 62 -16.89 5.51 -9.52
C PHE A 62 -16.26 4.32 -8.80
N ARG A 63 -17.01 3.24 -8.56
CA ARG A 63 -16.53 2.13 -7.74
C ARG A 63 -15.27 1.49 -8.29
N ASP A 64 -15.23 1.27 -9.60
CA ASP A 64 -14.04 0.74 -10.28
C ASP A 64 -12.84 1.68 -10.11
N ASP A 65 -13.04 3.00 -10.13
CA ASP A 65 -11.96 3.96 -9.92
C ASP A 65 -11.39 3.89 -8.49
N PHE A 66 -12.26 3.72 -7.49
CA PHE A 66 -11.83 3.50 -6.10
C PHE A 66 -11.05 2.19 -5.95
N ASP A 67 -11.58 1.09 -6.48
CA ASP A 67 -10.94 -0.23 -6.43
C ASP A 67 -9.58 -0.21 -7.15
N ASN A 68 -9.49 0.47 -8.29
CA ASN A 68 -8.25 0.63 -9.05
C ASN A 68 -7.18 1.42 -8.27
N LEU A 69 -7.57 2.52 -7.60
CA LEU A 69 -6.62 3.30 -6.82
C LEU A 69 -6.15 2.54 -5.58
N GLU A 70 -7.04 1.79 -4.92
CA GLU A 70 -6.66 0.90 -3.81
C GLU A 70 -5.62 -0.13 -4.27
N ALA A 71 -5.88 -0.80 -5.40
CA ALA A 71 -4.96 -1.79 -5.96
C ALA A 71 -3.58 -1.18 -6.27
N GLU A 72 -3.56 0.01 -6.89
CA GLU A 72 -2.32 0.71 -7.22
C GLU A 72 -1.53 1.07 -5.95
N MET A 73 -2.19 1.59 -4.90
CA MET A 73 -1.52 1.87 -3.62
C MET A 73 -0.99 0.60 -2.95
N ALA A 74 -1.72 -0.51 -3.01
CA ALA A 74 -1.26 -1.80 -2.51
C ALA A 74 -0.02 -2.29 -3.28
N HIS A 75 0.00 -2.14 -4.60
CA HIS A 75 1.16 -2.47 -5.43
C HIS A 75 2.39 -1.62 -5.08
N TYR A 76 2.22 -0.32 -4.83
CA TYR A 76 3.31 0.53 -4.36
C TYR A 76 3.86 0.09 -2.99
N SER A 77 2.98 -0.24 -2.04
CA SER A 77 3.41 -0.74 -0.72
C SER A 77 4.21 -2.03 -0.86
N GLU A 78 3.74 -2.97 -1.69
CA GLU A 78 4.43 -4.23 -1.95
C GLU A 78 5.78 -4.00 -2.63
N HIS A 79 5.85 -3.08 -3.60
CA HIS A 79 7.07 -2.72 -4.29
C HIS A 79 8.14 -2.15 -3.32
N LEU A 80 7.74 -1.26 -2.42
CA LEU A 80 8.62 -0.71 -1.37
C LEU A 80 9.14 -1.82 -0.43
N GLN A 81 8.27 -2.77 -0.06
CA GLN A 81 8.65 -3.91 0.78
C GLN A 81 9.65 -4.85 0.06
N LYS A 82 9.41 -5.16 -1.22
CA LYS A 82 10.33 -5.96 -2.06
C LYS A 82 11.68 -5.28 -2.18
N SER A 83 11.69 -3.98 -2.44
CA SER A 83 12.91 -3.16 -2.51
C SER A 83 13.69 -3.19 -1.19
N ALA A 84 13.01 -3.03 -0.05
CA ALA A 84 13.65 -3.11 1.25
C ALA A 84 14.32 -4.48 1.49
N ARG A 85 13.65 -5.58 1.14
CA ARG A 85 14.21 -6.95 1.25
C ARG A 85 15.42 -7.14 0.34
N ALA A 86 15.37 -6.62 -0.88
CA ALA A 86 16.49 -6.70 -1.81
C ALA A 86 17.74 -5.98 -1.26
N TYR A 87 17.57 -4.79 -0.66
CA TYR A 87 18.67 -4.08 0.01
C TYR A 87 19.25 -4.86 1.19
N GLU A 88 18.39 -5.47 2.02
CA GLU A 88 18.83 -6.28 3.17
C GLU A 88 19.62 -7.52 2.74
N LEU A 89 19.15 -8.21 1.70
CA LEU A 89 19.85 -9.36 1.13
C LEU A 89 21.22 -8.96 0.56
N ALA A 90 21.28 -7.87 -0.22
CA ALA A 90 22.54 -7.37 -0.78
C ALA A 90 23.54 -7.03 0.33
N GLN A 91 23.09 -6.39 1.42
CA GLN A 91 23.93 -6.07 2.57
C GLN A 91 24.42 -7.33 3.30
N SER A 92 23.55 -8.33 3.47
CA SER A 92 23.91 -9.60 4.10
C SER A 92 24.99 -10.33 3.30
N ASN A 93 24.86 -10.39 1.97
CA ASN A 93 25.83 -11.03 1.09
C ASN A 93 27.20 -10.32 1.14
N VAL A 94 27.23 -8.99 1.05
CA VAL A 94 28.47 -8.22 1.16
C VAL A 94 29.15 -8.44 2.51
N THR A 95 28.38 -8.45 3.60
CA THR A 95 28.94 -8.65 4.94
C THR A 95 29.48 -10.08 5.11
N GLY A 96 28.77 -11.09 4.62
CA GLY A 96 29.19 -12.49 4.66
C GLY A 96 30.45 -12.75 3.83
N ASP A 97 30.54 -12.19 2.63
CA ASP A 97 31.71 -12.31 1.76
C ASP A 97 32.93 -11.60 2.34
N VAL A 98 32.75 -10.42 2.94
CA VAL A 98 33.83 -9.71 3.63
C VAL A 98 34.29 -10.47 4.87
N SER A 99 33.36 -10.99 5.69
CA SER A 99 33.71 -11.83 6.85
C SER A 99 34.46 -13.10 6.44
N LYS A 100 34.07 -13.77 5.36
CA LYS A 100 34.82 -14.92 4.83
C LYS A 100 36.22 -14.53 4.40
N LYS A 101 36.38 -13.46 3.60
CA LYS A 101 37.70 -13.00 3.14
C LYS A 101 38.62 -12.58 4.30
N LEU A 102 38.07 -12.01 5.37
CA LEU A 102 38.81 -11.68 6.59
C LEU A 102 39.15 -12.93 7.41
N SER A 103 38.26 -13.94 7.44
CA SER A 103 38.51 -15.22 8.12
C SER A 103 39.52 -16.11 7.40
N THR A 104 39.64 -16.01 6.07
CA THR A 104 40.68 -16.67 5.27
C THR A 104 41.88 -15.76 5.01
N GLY A 105 41.96 -14.63 5.73
CA GLY A 105 43.06 -13.66 5.72
C GLY A 105 43.99 -13.83 6.92
N ILE A 106 44.27 -15.08 7.29
CA ILE A 106 45.60 -15.63 7.60
C ILE A 106 45.80 -16.75 6.57
#